data_AF-A0A4Y1ZPL8-F1
#
_entry.id   AF-A0A4Y1ZPL8-F1
#
_cell.length_a   1.000
_cell.length_b   1.000
_cell.length_c   1.000
_cell.angle_alpha   90.00
_cell.angle_beta   90.00
_cell.angle_gamma   90.00
#
_symmetry.space_group_name_H-M   'P 1'
#
loop_
_entity.id
_entity.type
_entity.pdbx_description
1 polymer ?
#
loop_
_entity_poly.entity_id
_entity_poly.type
_entity_poly.pdbx_seq_one_letter_code
_entity_poly.pdbx_strand_id
1 'polypeptide(L)'
;MLHVVTVEQSSIILYKGFKVKPGQKLCASCRNKLLKIKQIDESNVQNSLNTEDEDHDVEFTPAELLQKRNAIAELNSSFHEIECSPMKLHALGEHSRSFYGKEKLQRVHETVKEKIQNVLEVGLPEEKSVIKKSEDLDKLVDIIKNEFKWYIKKKTDSDADNSSFTNVV
;
A
#
# COMPACT_ATOMS: atom_id res chain seq x y z
N MET A 1 6.20 21.53 33.38
CA MET A 1 6.54 21.51 31.94
C MET A 1 5.28 21.14 31.17
N LEU A 2 4.76 22.02 30.31
CA LEU A 2 3.52 21.78 29.54
C LEU A 2 3.86 20.93 28.31
N HIS A 3 3.20 19.78 28.15
CA HIS A 3 3.42 18.89 27.01
C HIS A 3 2.71 19.46 25.78
N VAL A 4 3.45 19.63 24.69
CA VAL A 4 2.94 20.12 23.41
C VAL A 4 2.56 18.92 22.55
N VAL A 5 1.39 18.97 21.94
CA VAL A 5 0.89 17.89 21.07
C VAL A 5 1.64 17.93 19.74
N THR A 6 2.27 16.81 19.38
CA THR A 6 2.91 16.66 18.06
C THR A 6 1.85 16.39 16.98
N VAL A 7 2.21 16.58 15.72
CA VAL A 7 1.29 16.36 14.57
C VAL A 7 0.76 14.92 14.56
N GLU A 8 1.63 13.94 14.76
CA GLU A 8 1.28 12.52 14.83
C GLU A 8 0.33 12.19 15.99
N GLN A 9 0.57 12.78 17.17
CA GLN A 9 -0.33 12.66 18.32
C GLN A 9 -1.70 13.25 18.00
N SER A 10 -1.77 14.41 17.33
CA SER A 10 -3.06 15.03 17.00
C SER A 10 -3.91 14.17 16.06
N SER A 11 -3.31 13.49 15.07
CA SER A 11 -4.03 12.62 14.13
C SER A 11 -4.65 11.40 14.82
N ILE A 12 -3.89 10.74 15.69
CA ILE A 12 -4.38 9.58 16.47
C ILE A 12 -5.49 9.99 17.44
N ILE A 13 -5.34 11.17 18.06
CA ILE A 13 -6.29 11.70 19.04
C ILE A 13 -7.60 12.16 18.38
N LEU A 14 -7.52 12.76 17.20
CA LEU A 14 -8.67 13.15 16.38
C LEU A 14 -9.50 11.92 15.96
N TYR A 15 -8.84 10.82 15.59
CA TYR A 15 -9.51 9.57 15.23
C TYR A 15 -10.37 9.00 16.38
N LYS A 16 -9.98 9.26 17.62
CA LYS A 16 -10.71 8.85 18.84
C LYS A 16 -11.75 9.88 19.32
N GLY A 17 -12.08 10.88 18.49
CA GLY A 17 -13.16 11.84 18.74
C GLY A 17 -12.77 13.04 19.61
N PHE A 18 -11.48 13.21 19.95
CA PHE A 18 -11.02 14.35 20.73
C PHE A 18 -10.55 15.49 19.81
N LYS A 19 -11.08 16.69 20.02
CA LYS A 19 -10.70 17.89 19.26
C LYS A 19 -9.41 18.49 19.81
N VAL A 20 -8.27 18.05 19.27
CA VAL A 20 -6.95 18.57 19.66
C VAL A 20 -6.18 19.00 18.43
N LYS A 21 -5.54 20.17 18.48
CA LYS A 21 -4.69 20.69 17.40
C LYS A 21 -3.21 20.44 17.69
N PRO A 22 -2.36 20.21 16.66
CA PRO A 22 -0.91 20.24 16.84
C PRO A 22 -0.47 21.55 17.50
N GLY A 23 0.53 21.50 18.38
CA GLY A 23 1.01 22.68 19.10
C GLY A 23 0.19 23.07 20.34
N GLN A 24 -0.95 22.44 20.57
CA GLN A 24 -1.78 22.72 21.74
C GLN A 24 -1.09 22.23 23.03
N LYS A 25 -1.04 23.09 24.05
CA LYS A 25 -0.51 22.73 25.38
C LYS A 25 -1.59 21.98 26.16
N LEU A 26 -1.25 20.80 26.64
CA LEU A 26 -2.16 19.98 27.44
C LEU A 26 -1.94 20.21 28.93
N CYS A 27 -3.03 20.28 29.69
CA CYS A 27 -2.95 20.20 31.15
C CYS A 27 -2.62 18.76 31.59
N ALA A 28 -2.18 18.61 32.84
CA ALA A 28 -1.78 17.31 33.38
C ALA A 28 -2.89 16.25 33.31
N SER A 29 -4.15 16.65 33.53
CA SER A 29 -5.31 15.76 33.42
C SER A 29 -5.55 15.27 31.99
N CYS A 30 -5.52 16.17 31.01
CA CYS A 30 -5.66 15.81 29.59
C CYS A 30 -4.50 14.92 29.11
N ARG A 31 -3.28 15.19 29.55
CA ARG A 31 -2.11 14.35 29.26
C ARG A 31 -2.28 12.93 29.79
N ASN A 32 -2.74 12.78 31.03
CA ASN A 32 -2.91 11.46 31.64
C ASN A 32 -4.03 10.65 30.98
N LYS A 33 -5.11 11.31 30.53
CA LYS A 33 -6.17 10.64 29.75
C LYS A 33 -5.63 10.10 28.42
N LEU A 34 -4.75 10.85 27.75
CA LEU A 34 -4.14 10.42 26.49
C LEU A 34 -3.17 9.27 26.64
N LEU A 35 -2.37 9.24 27.71
CA LEU A 35 -1.45 8.12 27.97
C LEU A 35 -2.20 6.81 28.21
N LYS A 36 -3.35 6.85 28.90
CA LYS A 36 -4.22 5.67 29.10
C LYS A 36 -4.80 5.14 27.80
N ILE A 37 -5.06 6.01 26.83
CA ILE A 37 -5.61 5.62 25.52
C ILE A 37 -4.55 4.91 24.65
N LYS A 38 -3.27 5.29 24.76
CA LYS A 38 -2.16 4.60 24.06
C LYS A 38 -1.93 3.18 24.58
N GLN A 39 -2.02 2.99 25.89
CA GLN A 39 -1.80 1.68 26.52
C GLN A 39 -2.86 0.62 26.14
N ILE A 40 -4.08 1.05 25.81
CA ILE A 40 -5.17 0.13 25.43
C ILE A 40 -5.00 -0.39 23.98
N ASP A 41 -4.43 0.42 23.07
CA ASP A 41 -4.21 -0.01 21.68
C ASP A 41 -3.08 -1.04 21.55
N GLU A 42 -2.01 -0.93 22.35
CA GLU A 42 -0.93 -1.94 22.34
C GLU A 42 -1.44 -3.32 22.74
N SER A 43 -2.36 -3.42 23.70
CA SER A 43 -2.94 -4.70 24.14
C SER A 43 -3.96 -5.33 23.16
N ASN A 44 -4.53 -4.56 22.23
CA ASN A 44 -5.61 -5.05 21.35
C ASN A 44 -5.15 -5.29 19.90
N VAL A 45 -3.93 -4.85 19.54
CA VAL A 45 -3.33 -5.08 18.21
C VAL A 45 -2.60 -6.44 18.14
N GLN A 46 -2.29 -7.06 19.27
CA GLN A 46 -1.57 -8.34 19.32
C GLN A 46 -2.34 -9.55 18.75
N ASN A 47 -3.64 -9.42 18.44
CA ASN A 47 -4.52 -10.57 18.12
C ASN A 47 -4.91 -10.72 16.63
N SER A 48 -4.34 -9.96 15.69
CA SER A 48 -4.79 -10.03 14.28
C SER A 48 -3.71 -10.00 13.20
N LEU A 49 -2.43 -10.17 13.54
CA LEU A 49 -1.37 -10.27 12.55
C LEU A 49 -0.50 -11.49 12.82
N ASN A 50 -1.09 -12.68 12.65
CA ASN A 50 -0.31 -13.88 12.34
C ASN A 50 -0.07 -13.89 10.83
N THR A 51 0.94 -13.15 10.40
CA THR A 51 1.76 -13.54 9.25
C THR A 51 3.16 -13.69 9.82
N GLU A 52 3.66 -14.93 9.79
CA GLU A 52 5.00 -15.32 10.20
C GLU A 52 6.03 -14.60 9.31
N ASP A 53 6.32 -13.35 9.61
CA ASP A 53 7.64 -12.78 9.34
C ASP A 53 8.43 -13.07 10.62
N GLU A 54 9.32 -14.07 10.56
CA GLU A 54 10.33 -14.25 11.60
C GLU A 54 11.28 -13.05 11.57
N ASP A 55 10.88 -11.97 12.23
CA ASP A 55 11.76 -10.89 12.65
C ASP A 55 12.67 -11.45 13.75
N HIS A 56 13.78 -12.05 13.33
CA HIS A 56 14.93 -12.11 14.22
C HIS A 56 15.38 -10.66 14.45
N ASP A 57 15.15 -10.15 15.65
CA ASP A 57 15.83 -8.98 16.20
C ASP A 57 17.35 -9.29 16.26
N VAL A 58 18.01 -9.22 15.10
CA VAL A 58 19.45 -9.37 15.00
C VAL A 58 20.06 -8.08 15.52
N GLU A 59 20.55 -8.14 16.76
CA GLU A 59 21.32 -7.06 17.35
C GLU A 59 22.62 -6.87 16.54
N PHE A 60 22.64 -5.85 15.68
CA PHE A 60 23.80 -5.57 14.84
C PHE A 60 24.97 -5.09 15.68
N THR A 61 26.14 -5.68 15.42
CA THR A 61 27.40 -5.18 15.97
C THR A 61 27.70 -3.76 15.45
N PRO A 62 28.49 -2.96 16.18
CA PRO A 62 28.89 -1.62 15.74
C PRO A 62 29.56 -1.61 14.34
N ALA A 63 30.30 -2.67 14.00
CA ALA A 63 30.93 -2.83 12.69
C ALA A 63 29.90 -3.02 11.56
N GLU A 64 28.87 -3.83 11.78
CA GLU A 64 27.79 -4.04 10.81
C GLU A 64 26.96 -2.77 10.60
N LEU A 65 26.72 -2.00 11.67
CA LEU A 65 26.06 -0.69 11.56
C LEU A 65 26.91 0.30 10.75
N LEU A 66 28.23 0.29 10.92
CA LEU A 66 29.12 1.13 10.12
C LEU A 66 29.11 0.71 8.65
N GLN A 67 29.19 -0.60 8.37
CA GLN A 67 29.13 -1.14 7.02
C GLN A 67 27.82 -0.76 6.31
N LYS A 68 26.67 -0.87 7.00
CA LYS A 68 25.38 -0.46 6.46
C LYS A 68 25.31 1.03 6.14
N ARG A 69 25.87 1.89 6.99
CA ARG A 69 25.94 3.34 6.72
C ARG A 69 26.80 3.63 5.49
N ASN A 70 27.93 2.97 5.35
CA ASN A 70 28.80 3.12 4.18
C ASN A 70 28.09 2.67 2.89
N ALA A 71 27.40 1.52 2.93
CA ALA A 71 26.63 1.03 1.79
C ALA A 71 25.52 2.01 1.37
N ILE A 72 24.82 2.61 2.34
CA ILE A 72 23.80 3.64 2.05
C ILE A 72 24.44 4.90 1.45
N ALA A 73 25.60 5.32 1.94
CA ALA A 73 26.31 6.48 1.42
C ALA A 73 26.77 6.26 -0.03
N GLU A 74 27.33 5.10 -0.33
CA GLU A 74 27.74 4.69 -1.68
C GLU A 74 26.55 4.65 -2.63
N LEU A 75 25.44 4.00 -2.24
CA LEU A 75 24.21 3.97 -3.02
C LEU A 75 23.65 5.37 -3.28
N ASN A 76 23.69 6.26 -2.29
CA ASN A 76 23.25 7.64 -2.46
C ASN A 76 24.16 8.44 -3.38
N SER A 77 25.46 8.13 -3.43
CA SER A 77 26.39 8.69 -4.42
C SER A 77 25.96 8.27 -5.84
N SER A 78 25.70 6.99 -6.07
CA SER A 78 25.21 6.50 -7.36
C SER A 78 23.86 7.13 -7.74
N PHE A 79 22.96 7.33 -6.76
CA PHE A 79 21.71 8.05 -7.01
C PHE A 79 21.94 9.49 -7.45
N HIS A 80 22.92 10.19 -6.86
CA HIS A 80 23.24 11.54 -7.27
C HIS A 80 23.75 11.61 -8.72
N GLU A 81 24.58 10.66 -9.14
CA GLU A 81 25.10 10.57 -10.52
C GLU A 81 23.99 10.41 -11.56
N ILE A 82 22.94 9.65 -11.23
CA ILE A 82 21.77 9.48 -12.10
C ILE A 82 20.67 10.53 -11.86
N GLU A 83 20.95 11.57 -11.06
CA GLU A 83 20.02 12.65 -10.66
C GLU A 83 18.77 12.18 -9.89
N CYS A 84 18.86 11.04 -9.23
CA CYS A 84 17.85 10.56 -8.30
C CYS A 84 18.04 11.18 -6.91
N SER A 85 16.94 11.41 -6.20
CA SER A 85 17.01 11.85 -4.81
C SER A 85 17.68 10.79 -3.92
N PRO A 86 18.30 11.15 -2.79
CA PRO A 86 18.86 10.15 -1.88
C PRO A 86 17.78 9.32 -1.17
N MET A 87 18.17 8.16 -0.64
CA MET A 87 17.40 7.30 0.23
C MET A 87 17.42 7.84 1.67
N LYS A 88 16.24 8.04 2.28
CA LYS A 88 16.09 8.55 3.64
C LYS A 88 15.38 7.51 4.53
N LEU A 89 16.16 6.72 5.27
CA LEU A 89 15.62 5.64 6.10
C LEU A 89 15.32 6.07 7.56
N HIS A 90 15.93 7.16 8.03
CA HIS A 90 15.87 7.59 9.44
C HIS A 90 14.48 8.06 9.91
N ALA A 91 13.54 8.31 9.00
CA ALA A 91 12.21 8.82 9.30
C ALA A 91 11.09 7.79 9.06
N LEU A 92 11.45 6.55 8.71
CA LEU A 92 10.51 5.51 8.32
C LEU A 92 10.33 4.50 9.46
N GLY A 93 9.08 4.27 9.86
CA GLY A 93 8.71 3.17 10.75
C GLY A 93 8.96 1.81 10.10
N GLU A 94 9.18 0.77 10.92
CA GLU A 94 9.53 -0.62 10.51
C GLU A 94 8.73 -1.08 9.27
N HIS A 95 7.40 -1.04 9.36
CA HIS A 95 6.48 -1.53 8.33
C HIS A 95 6.45 -0.69 7.04
N SER A 96 6.96 0.54 7.09
CA SER A 96 6.96 1.46 5.93
C SER A 96 8.26 1.40 5.11
N ARG A 97 9.33 0.79 5.66
CA ARG A 97 10.65 0.75 5.01
C ARG A 97 10.64 -0.09 3.73
N SER A 98 9.99 -1.25 3.76
CA SER A 98 9.92 -2.15 2.60
C SER A 98 9.15 -1.52 1.44
N PHE A 99 8.01 -0.89 1.73
CA PHE A 99 7.21 -0.16 0.76
C PHE A 99 7.99 1.01 0.16
N TYR A 100 8.62 1.83 1.01
CA TYR A 100 9.45 2.95 0.56
C TYR A 100 10.61 2.49 -0.32
N GLY A 101 11.28 1.39 0.04
CA GLY A 101 12.36 0.83 -0.77
C GLY A 101 11.89 0.41 -2.16
N LYS A 102 10.71 -0.23 -2.25
CA LYS A 102 10.10 -0.62 -3.53
C LYS A 102 9.73 0.60 -4.38
N GLU A 103 9.06 1.59 -3.78
CA GLU A 103 8.70 2.84 -4.46
C GLU A 103 9.94 3.58 -4.95
N LYS A 104 11.00 3.61 -4.13
CA LYS A 104 12.27 4.24 -4.49
C LYS A 104 12.92 3.57 -5.69
N LEU A 105 12.96 2.25 -5.69
CA LEU A 105 13.53 1.47 -6.80
C LEU A 105 12.76 1.69 -8.10
N GLN A 106 11.42 1.78 -8.04
CA GLN A 106 10.60 2.08 -9.19
C GLN A 106 10.93 3.45 -9.80
N ARG A 107 11.04 4.50 -8.97
CA ARG A 107 11.42 5.84 -9.46
C ARG A 107 12.79 5.85 -10.11
N VAL A 108 13.77 5.15 -9.52
CA VAL A 108 15.12 5.00 -10.11
C VAL A 108 15.03 4.31 -11.48
N HIS A 109 14.23 3.25 -11.59
CA HIS A 109 14.02 2.55 -12.85
C HIS A 109 13.42 3.47 -13.93
N GLU A 110 12.40 4.26 -13.58
CA GLU A 110 11.75 5.21 -14.49
C GLU A 110 12.73 6.31 -14.94
N THR A 111 13.49 6.91 -14.01
CA THR A 111 14.49 7.93 -14.34
C THR A 111 15.60 7.41 -15.25
N VAL A 112 16.11 6.20 -14.98
CA VAL A 112 17.15 5.59 -15.85
C VAL A 112 16.58 5.29 -17.23
N LYS A 113 15.35 4.76 -17.29
CA LYS A 113 14.65 4.51 -18.56
C LYS A 113 14.50 5.80 -19.37
N GLU A 114 14.04 6.88 -18.74
CA GLU A 114 13.88 8.19 -19.37
C GLU A 114 15.22 8.75 -19.85
N LYS A 115 16.29 8.69 -19.03
CA LYS A 115 17.63 9.14 -19.42
C LYS A 115 18.18 8.36 -20.61
N ILE A 116 18.08 7.04 -20.61
CA ILE A 116 18.50 6.20 -21.74
C ILE A 116 17.70 6.55 -22.99
N GLN A 117 16.39 6.74 -22.84
CA GLN A 117 15.52 7.11 -23.95
C GLN A 117 15.91 8.47 -24.55
N ASN A 118 16.15 9.47 -23.71
CA ASN A 118 16.56 10.80 -24.12
C ASN A 118 17.91 10.79 -24.86
N VAL A 119 18.86 9.97 -24.42
CA VAL A 119 20.17 9.84 -25.07
C VAL A 119 20.09 9.11 -26.41
N LEU A 120 19.21 8.11 -26.52
CA LEU A 120 19.09 7.30 -27.74
C LEU A 120 18.08 7.87 -28.75
N GLU A 121 17.33 8.92 -28.41
CA GLU A 121 16.25 9.52 -29.21
C GLU A 121 15.18 8.52 -29.69
N VAL A 122 15.08 7.36 -29.03
CA VAL A 122 14.13 6.32 -29.38
C VAL A 122 12.80 6.61 -28.69
N GLY A 123 11.78 7.04 -29.42
CA GLY A 123 10.42 7.08 -28.90
C GLY A 123 9.98 5.68 -28.45
N LEU A 124 9.55 5.53 -27.19
CA LEU A 124 8.98 4.26 -26.71
C LEU A 124 7.79 3.86 -27.59
N PRO A 125 7.63 2.57 -27.93
CA PRO A 125 6.29 2.07 -28.18
C PRO A 125 5.48 2.32 -26.91
N GLU A 126 4.46 3.17 -27.00
CA GLU A 126 3.41 3.26 -25.98
C GLU A 126 2.98 1.84 -25.58
N GLU A 127 2.49 1.70 -24.34
CA GLU A 127 1.98 0.48 -23.69
C GLU A 127 0.80 -0.19 -24.41
N LYS A 128 0.89 -0.42 -25.73
CA LYS A 128 -0.07 -1.13 -26.57
C LYS A 128 -0.22 -2.59 -26.14
N SER A 129 0.61 -3.09 -25.24
CA SER A 129 0.46 -4.43 -24.65
C SER A 129 -0.54 -4.46 -23.48
N VAL A 130 -0.76 -3.35 -22.78
CA VAL A 130 -1.76 -3.26 -21.69
C VAL A 130 -3.15 -3.01 -22.29
N ILE A 131 -3.24 -2.11 -23.28
CA ILE A 131 -4.49 -1.77 -23.97
C ILE A 131 -5.05 -2.98 -24.75
N LYS A 132 -4.20 -3.78 -25.40
CA LYS A 132 -4.66 -5.02 -26.06
C LYS A 132 -5.19 -6.06 -25.08
N LYS A 133 -4.59 -6.17 -23.88
CA LYS A 133 -5.04 -7.12 -22.85
C LYS A 133 -6.39 -6.71 -22.25
N SER A 134 -6.65 -5.41 -22.07
CA SER A 134 -7.96 -4.94 -21.61
C SER A 134 -9.05 -5.16 -22.66
N GLU A 135 -8.77 -4.88 -23.94
CA GLU A 135 -9.72 -5.14 -25.03
C GLU A 135 -10.08 -6.63 -25.18
N ASP A 136 -9.12 -7.53 -24.97
CA ASP A 136 -9.35 -8.97 -25.03
C ASP A 136 -10.10 -9.50 -23.79
N LEU A 137 -9.89 -8.89 -22.62
CA LEU A 137 -10.67 -9.16 -21.41
C LEU A 137 -12.13 -8.71 -21.56
N ASP A 138 -12.37 -7.53 -22.14
CA ASP A 138 -13.73 -7.02 -22.38
C ASP A 138 -14.51 -7.92 -23.35
N LYS A 139 -13.85 -8.38 -24.43
CA LYS A 139 -14.44 -9.37 -25.36
C LYS A 139 -14.78 -10.68 -24.67
N LEU A 140 -13.91 -11.17 -23.78
CA LEU A 140 -14.15 -12.41 -23.04
C LEU A 140 -15.34 -12.26 -22.08
N VAL A 141 -15.44 -11.12 -21.40
CA VAL A 141 -16.57 -10.80 -20.50
C VAL A 141 -17.89 -10.73 -21.29
N ASP A 142 -17.89 -10.16 -22.48
CA ASP A 142 -19.08 -10.09 -23.33
C ASP A 142 -19.53 -11.46 -23.85
N ILE A 143 -18.59 -12.34 -24.20
CA ILE A 143 -18.89 -13.74 -24.57
C ILE A 143 -19.56 -14.46 -23.39
N ILE A 144 -18.99 -14.34 -22.18
CA ILE A 144 -19.54 -14.96 -20.97
C ILE A 144 -20.95 -14.44 -20.68
N LYS A 145 -21.17 -13.11 -20.74
CA LYS A 145 -22.50 -12.52 -20.54
C LYS A 145 -23.53 -13.04 -21.53
N ASN A 146 -23.15 -13.19 -22.80
CA ASN A 146 -24.04 -13.70 -23.84
C ASN A 146 -24.40 -15.17 -23.64
N GLU A 147 -23.44 -16.00 -23.24
CA GLU A 147 -23.67 -17.40 -22.89
C GLU A 147 -24.58 -17.54 -21.66
N PHE A 148 -24.34 -16.74 -20.61
CA PHE A 148 -25.23 -16.71 -19.44
C PHE A 148 -26.64 -16.26 -19.78
N LYS A 149 -26.79 -15.24 -20.65
CA LYS A 149 -28.09 -14.77 -21.12
C LYS A 149 -28.82 -15.84 -21.92
N TRP A 150 -28.11 -16.56 -22.78
CA TRP A 150 -28.65 -17.69 -23.53
C TRP A 150 -29.09 -18.84 -22.61
N TYR A 151 -28.27 -19.19 -21.62
CA TYR A 151 -28.57 -20.22 -20.64
C TYR A 151 -29.81 -19.87 -19.79
N ILE A 152 -29.90 -18.62 -19.32
CA ILE A 152 -31.08 -18.13 -18.57
C ILE A 152 -32.33 -18.23 -19.44
N LYS A 153 -32.26 -17.78 -20.71
CA LYS A 153 -33.39 -17.87 -21.64
C LYS A 153 -33.84 -19.31 -21.88
N LYS A 154 -32.89 -20.23 -22.08
CA LYS A 154 -33.19 -21.65 -22.27
C LYS A 154 -33.84 -22.28 -21.03
N LYS A 155 -33.46 -21.82 -19.84
CA LYS A 155 -34.05 -22.28 -18.58
C LYS A 155 -35.47 -21.73 -18.37
N THR A 156 -35.72 -20.46 -18.67
CA THR A 156 -37.07 -19.88 -18.60
C THR A 156 -38.04 -20.48 -19.62
N ASP A 157 -37.55 -20.86 -20.81
CA ASP A 157 -38.36 -21.53 -21.82
C ASP A 157 -38.65 -23.00 -21.42
N SER A 158 -37.72 -23.67 -20.73
CA SER A 158 -37.92 -25.03 -20.22
C SER A 158 -38.83 -25.11 -18.98
N ASP A 159 -38.88 -24.07 -18.15
CA ASP A 159 -39.75 -24.00 -16.97
C ASP A 159 -41.20 -23.61 -17.36
N ALA A 160 -41.40 -22.96 -18.51
CA ALA A 160 -42.72 -22.67 -19.07
C ALA A 160 -43.46 -23.93 -19.55
N ASP A 161 -42.74 -24.93 -20.07
CA ASP A 161 -43.33 -26.18 -20.55
C ASP A 161 -43.74 -27.13 -19.41
N ASN A 162 -43.05 -27.11 -18.26
CA ASN A 162 -43.38 -27.95 -17.10
C ASN A 162 -44.47 -27.39 -16.17
N SER A 163 -44.96 -26.16 -16.39
CA SER A 163 -46.06 -25.57 -15.63
C SER A 163 -47.46 -25.96 -16.15
N SER A 164 -47.55 -26.71 -17.25
CA SER A 164 -48.84 -27.06 -17.90
C SER A 164 -49.39 -28.45 -17.56
N PHE A 165 -48.67 -29.26 -16.78
CA PHE A 165 -49.08 -30.64 -16.43
C PHE A 165 -49.29 -30.86 -14.93
N THR A 166 -49.93 -29.93 -14.23
CA THR A 166 -50.63 -30.23 -12.97
C THR A 166 -51.88 -29.35 -12.87
N ASN A 167 -52.99 -29.83 -13.41
CA ASN A 167 -54.36 -29.67 -12.90
C ASN A 167 -55.38 -30.06 -14.00
N VAL A 168 -55.72 -31.34 -14.08
CA VAL A 168 -57.08 -31.77 -14.46
C VAL A 168 -57.43 -32.96 -13.56
N VAL A 169 -58.22 -32.66 -12.53
CA VAL A 169 -59.17 -33.58 -11.89
C VAL A 169 -60.42 -33.62 -12.76
#